data_AF-A0A2T0BNT3-F1
#
_entry.id   AF-A0A2T0BNT3-F1
#
_cell.length_a   1.000
_cell.length_b   1.000
_cell.length_c   1.000
_cell.angle_alpha   90.00
_cell.angle_beta   90.00
_cell.angle_gamma   90.00
#
_symmetry.space_group_name_H-M   'P 1'
#
loop_
_entity.id
_entity.type
_entity.pdbx_description
1 polymer ?
#
loop_
_entity_poly.entity_id
_entity_poly.type
_entity_poly.pdbx_seq_one_letter_code
_entity_poly.pdbx_strand_id
1 'polypeptide(L)'
;MSVEPIEVTDALYNTSKRLDKGADIITSKAKDFAQSEKIYRIALAKEITKLRTEGVPTTLINNLARGNENVADLKFNRDLSQEVLKASHSMLRALETEVSALQSILRVQERIEK
;
A
#
# COMPACT_ATOMS: atom_id res chain seq x y z
N MET A 1 -21.95 25.60 18.04
CA MET A 1 -21.64 24.40 18.82
C MET A 1 -20.16 24.45 19.13
N SER A 2 -19.82 24.71 20.38
CA SER A 2 -18.46 24.43 20.89
C SER A 2 -18.26 22.91 20.79
N VAL A 3 -17.17 22.48 20.17
CA VAL A 3 -16.73 21.09 20.26
C VAL A 3 -16.12 20.92 21.65
N GLU A 4 -16.58 19.96 22.43
CA GLU A 4 -16.11 19.80 23.81
C GLU A 4 -14.70 19.16 23.81
N PRO A 5 -13.77 19.57 24.70
CA PRO A 5 -12.41 19.02 24.74
C PRO A 5 -12.35 17.50 24.88
N ILE A 6 -13.34 16.90 25.55
CA ILE A 6 -13.49 15.45 25.69
C ILE A 6 -13.72 14.77 24.33
N GLU A 7 -14.51 15.37 23.43
CA GLU A 7 -14.81 14.83 22.11
C GLU A 7 -13.57 14.82 21.22
N VAL A 8 -12.77 15.89 21.29
CA VAL A 8 -11.49 16.02 20.55
C VAL A 8 -10.49 14.98 21.05
N THR A 9 -10.42 14.78 22.36
CA THR A 9 -9.50 13.82 23.00
C THR A 9 -9.89 12.38 22.65
N ASP A 10 -11.19 12.05 22.68
CA ASP A 10 -11.70 10.74 22.27
C ASP A 10 -11.43 10.46 20.79
N ALA A 11 -11.66 11.46 19.92
CA ALA A 11 -11.34 11.35 18.50
C ALA A 11 -9.83 11.11 18.29
N LEU A 12 -8.97 11.84 19.00
CA LEU A 12 -7.52 11.70 18.92
C LEU A 12 -7.07 10.31 19.37
N TYR A 13 -7.59 9.81 20.48
CA TYR A 13 -7.29 8.45 20.97
C TYR A 13 -7.70 7.38 19.94
N ASN A 14 -8.91 7.50 19.39
CA ASN A 14 -9.42 6.55 18.40
C ASN A 14 -8.60 6.58 17.10
N THR A 15 -8.25 7.76 16.59
CA THR A 15 -7.45 7.92 15.37
C THR A 15 -6.01 7.44 15.60
N SER A 16 -5.42 7.68 16.77
CA SER A 16 -4.11 7.11 17.14
C SER A 16 -4.13 5.57 17.16
N LYS A 17 -5.18 4.96 17.72
CA LYS A 17 -5.34 3.50 17.71
C LYS A 17 -5.51 2.92 16.30
N ARG A 18 -6.16 3.66 15.39
CA ARG A 18 -6.27 3.28 13.97
C ARG A 18 -4.93 3.39 13.26
N LEU A 19 -4.14 4.42 13.58
CA LEU A 19 -2.80 4.63 13.03
C LEU A 19 -1.86 3.47 13.42
N ASP A 20 -1.88 3.06 14.69
CA ASP A 20 -1.07 1.96 15.20
C ASP A 20 -1.38 0.63 14.48
N LYS A 21 -2.67 0.28 14.39
CA LYS A 21 -3.11 -0.88 13.58
C LYS A 21 -2.75 -0.76 12.10
N GLY A 22 -2.73 0.47 11.57
CA GLY A 22 -2.36 0.74 10.19
C GLY A 22 -0.92 0.33 9.87
N ALA A 23 0.01 0.48 10.83
CA ALA A 23 1.41 0.10 10.65
C ALA A 23 1.58 -1.42 10.47
N ASP A 24 0.88 -2.23 11.27
CA ASP A 24 0.88 -3.69 11.14
C ASP A 24 0.32 -4.13 9.77
N ILE A 25 -0.80 -3.52 9.35
CA ILE A 25 -1.43 -3.81 8.06
C ILE A 25 -0.48 -3.49 6.91
N ILE A 26 0.21 -2.33 6.94
CA ILE A 26 1.18 -1.94 5.92
C ILE A 26 2.32 -2.94 5.82
N THR A 27 2.82 -3.41 6.96
CA THR A 27 3.90 -4.41 6.98
C THR A 27 3.45 -5.70 6.29
N SER A 28 2.22 -6.15 6.54
CA SER A 28 1.63 -7.29 5.82
C SER A 28 1.50 -7.02 4.32
N LYS A 29 0.99 -5.84 3.92
CA LYS A 29 0.85 -5.49 2.49
C LYS A 29 2.18 -5.38 1.76
N ALA A 30 3.22 -4.90 2.45
CA ALA A 30 4.58 -4.86 1.92
C ALA A 30 5.12 -6.27 1.67
N LYS A 31 4.86 -7.22 2.59
CA LYS A 31 5.21 -8.63 2.42
C LYS A 31 4.46 -9.27 1.25
N ASP A 32 3.16 -8.99 1.11
CA ASP A 32 2.33 -9.49 0.00
C ASP A 32 2.86 -9.00 -1.36
N PHE A 33 3.20 -7.71 -1.45
CA PHE A 33 3.83 -7.13 -2.66
C PHE A 33 5.19 -7.75 -2.96
N ALA A 34 6.06 -7.90 -1.96
CA ALA A 34 7.37 -8.52 -2.16
C ALA A 34 7.25 -9.98 -2.65
N GLN A 35 6.28 -10.72 -2.11
CA GLN A 35 6.03 -12.10 -2.51
C GLN A 35 5.48 -12.19 -3.93
N SER A 36 4.53 -11.35 -4.31
CA SER A 36 3.96 -11.34 -5.66
C SER A 36 4.98 -10.90 -6.72
N GLU A 37 5.82 -9.89 -6.46
CA GLU A 37 6.91 -9.49 -7.36
C GLU A 37 7.90 -10.65 -7.54
N LYS A 38 8.30 -11.34 -6.46
CA LYS A 38 9.16 -12.52 -6.55
C LYS A 38 8.56 -13.59 -7.45
N ILE A 39 7.29 -13.96 -7.24
CA ILE A 39 6.61 -15.01 -8.01
C ILE A 39 6.52 -14.61 -9.49
N TYR A 40 6.10 -13.38 -9.77
CA TYR A 40 6.01 -12.85 -11.13
C TYR A 40 7.37 -12.88 -11.85
N ARG A 41 8.46 -12.43 -11.19
CA ARG A 41 9.80 -12.42 -11.77
C ARG A 41 10.30 -13.82 -12.12
N ILE A 42 10.05 -14.79 -11.24
CA ILE A 42 10.41 -16.19 -11.48
C ILE A 42 9.63 -16.73 -12.67
N ALA A 43 8.32 -16.51 -12.74
CA ALA A 43 7.48 -16.99 -13.83
C ALA A 43 7.89 -16.37 -15.18
N LEU A 44 8.11 -15.06 -15.21
CA LEU A 44 8.58 -14.35 -16.41
C LEU A 44 9.93 -14.90 -16.89
N ALA A 45 10.88 -15.11 -15.98
CA ALA A 45 12.19 -15.65 -16.34
C ALA A 45 12.10 -17.08 -16.91
N LYS A 46 11.25 -17.92 -16.31
CA LYS A 46 10.97 -19.28 -16.82
C LYS A 46 10.39 -19.23 -18.23
N GLU A 47 9.40 -18.38 -18.48
CA GLU A 47 8.76 -18.26 -19.79
C GLU A 47 9.72 -17.70 -20.85
N ILE A 48 10.53 -16.70 -20.51
CA ILE A 48 11.59 -16.19 -21.38
C ILE A 48 12.58 -17.30 -21.76
N THR A 49 12.99 -18.10 -20.79
CA THR A 49 13.93 -19.21 -21.01
C THR A 49 13.32 -20.27 -21.92
N LYS A 50 12.06 -20.63 -21.69
CA LYS A 50 11.30 -21.56 -22.53
C LYS A 50 11.20 -21.08 -23.98
N LEU A 51 10.74 -19.85 -24.21
CA LEU A 51 10.63 -19.29 -25.56
C LEU A 51 11.99 -19.18 -26.25
N ARG A 52 13.06 -18.91 -25.49
CA ARG A 52 14.43 -18.91 -26.02
C ARG A 52 14.85 -20.30 -26.48
N THR A 53 14.54 -21.35 -25.72
CA THR A 53 14.83 -22.75 -26.10
C THR A 53 13.99 -23.23 -27.28
N GLU A 54 12.79 -22.67 -27.48
CA GLU A 54 11.92 -22.94 -28.63
C GLU A 54 12.37 -22.20 -29.92
N GLY A 55 13.46 -21.41 -29.86
CA GLY A 55 14.01 -20.72 -31.01
C GLY A 55 13.29 -19.42 -31.39
N VAL A 56 12.44 -18.90 -30.51
CA VAL A 56 11.74 -17.63 -30.75
C VAL A 56 12.75 -16.48 -30.92
N PRO A 57 12.60 -15.60 -31.93
CA PRO A 57 13.45 -14.44 -32.09
C PRO A 57 13.50 -13.57 -30.84
N THR A 58 14.70 -13.15 -30.41
CA THR A 58 14.91 -12.37 -29.18
C THR A 58 14.05 -11.11 -29.09
N THR A 59 13.75 -10.50 -30.24
CA THR A 59 12.89 -9.31 -30.37
C THR A 59 11.43 -9.56 -29.98
N LEU A 60 10.96 -10.81 -30.08
CA LEU A 60 9.57 -11.21 -29.80
C LEU A 60 9.40 -11.82 -28.40
N ILE A 61 10.46 -12.41 -27.83
CA ILE A 61 10.38 -13.16 -26.56
C ILE A 61 9.75 -12.33 -25.44
N ASN A 62 10.17 -11.07 -25.24
CA ASN A 62 9.62 -10.24 -24.16
C ASN A 62 8.12 -9.96 -24.33
N ASN A 63 7.66 -9.78 -25.55
CA ASN A 63 6.24 -9.50 -25.83
C ASN A 63 5.40 -10.76 -25.59
N LEU A 64 5.87 -11.91 -26.06
CA LEU A 64 5.19 -13.19 -25.87
C LEU A 64 5.19 -13.64 -24.40
N ALA A 65 6.34 -13.54 -23.72
CA ALA A 65 6.44 -13.94 -22.32
C ALA A 65 5.53 -13.11 -21.40
N ARG A 66 5.35 -11.81 -21.70
CA ARG A 66 4.42 -10.94 -20.94
C ARG A 66 2.96 -11.14 -21.34
N GLY A 67 2.70 -11.65 -22.54
CA GLY A 67 1.37 -12.02 -23.01
C GLY A 67 0.94 -13.44 -22.64
N ASN A 68 1.85 -14.26 -22.11
CA ASN A 68 1.52 -15.57 -21.56
C ASN A 68 0.51 -15.39 -20.42
N GLU A 69 -0.59 -16.12 -20.46
CA GLU A 69 -1.73 -16.03 -19.54
C GLU A 69 -1.29 -16.06 -18.07
N ASN A 70 -0.53 -17.08 -17.67
CA ASN A 70 -0.05 -17.21 -16.29
C ASN A 70 0.90 -16.07 -15.88
N VAL A 71 1.78 -15.62 -16.77
CA VAL A 71 2.69 -14.50 -16.46
C VAL A 71 1.91 -13.19 -16.34
N ALA A 72 0.91 -12.98 -17.19
CA ALA A 72 0.03 -11.82 -17.17
C ALA A 72 -0.80 -11.76 -15.88
N ASP A 73 -1.36 -12.89 -15.44
CA ASP A 73 -2.11 -12.98 -14.19
C ASP A 73 -1.24 -12.70 -12.96
N LEU A 74 -0.02 -13.24 -12.94
CA LEU A 74 0.94 -12.96 -11.87
C LEU A 74 1.36 -11.49 -11.86
N LYS A 75 1.51 -10.87 -13.04
CA LYS A 75 1.78 -9.44 -13.16
C LYS A 75 0.63 -8.61 -12.64
N PHE A 76 -0.61 -8.96 -12.99
CA PHE A 76 -1.80 -8.28 -12.50
C PHE A 76 -1.87 -8.32 -10.97
N ASN A 77 -1.68 -9.49 -10.37
CA ASN A 77 -1.69 -9.64 -8.91
C ASN A 77 -0.59 -8.81 -8.23
N ARG A 78 0.61 -8.78 -8.82
CA ARG A 78 1.68 -7.90 -8.37
C ARG A 78 1.27 -6.43 -8.44
N ASP A 79 0.81 -5.96 -9.60
CA ASP A 79 0.44 -4.56 -9.81
C ASP A 79 -0.68 -4.13 -8.86
N LEU A 80 -1.68 -5.00 -8.68
CA LEU A 80 -2.73 -4.79 -7.69
C LEU A 80 -2.16 -4.65 -6.28
N SER A 81 -1.29 -5.57 -5.85
CA SER A 81 -0.68 -5.49 -4.52
C SER A 81 0.19 -4.24 -4.32
N GLN A 82 0.85 -3.77 -5.38
CA GLN A 82 1.62 -2.53 -5.36
C GLN A 82 0.72 -1.31 -5.15
N GLU A 83 -0.39 -1.22 -5.89
CA GLU A 83 -1.34 -0.12 -5.77
C GLU A 83 -2.06 -0.15 -4.42
N VAL A 84 -2.39 -1.34 -3.90
CA VAL A 84 -2.94 -1.51 -2.55
C VAL A 84 -1.95 -1.03 -1.49
N LEU A 85 -0.66 -1.36 -1.61
CA LEU A 85 0.37 -0.88 -0.68
C LEU A 85 0.50 0.65 -0.73
N LYS A 86 0.53 1.25 -1.92
CA LYS A 86 0.57 2.71 -2.10
C LYS A 86 -0.64 3.39 -1.46
N ALA A 87 -1.84 2.87 -1.71
CA ALA A 87 -3.08 3.38 -1.11
C ALA A 87 -3.04 3.29 0.42
N SER A 88 -2.51 2.20 0.96
CA SER A 88 -2.35 2.00 2.41
C SER A 88 -1.42 3.06 3.03
N HIS A 89 -0.30 3.38 2.38
CA HIS A 89 0.58 4.46 2.82
C HIS A 89 -0.11 5.83 2.78
N SER A 90 -0.89 6.12 1.73
CA SER A 90 -1.65 7.37 1.64
C SER A 90 -2.69 7.49 2.75
N MET A 91 -3.35 6.38 3.10
CA MET A 91 -4.30 6.34 4.22
C MET A 91 -3.61 6.60 5.56
N LEU A 92 -2.42 6.04 5.80
CA LEU A 92 -1.67 6.28 7.03
C LEU A 92 -1.31 7.77 7.18
N ARG A 93 -0.81 8.40 6.11
CA ARG A 93 -0.50 9.84 6.09
C ARG A 93 -1.73 10.70 6.34
N ALA A 94 -2.90 10.29 5.85
CA ALA A 94 -4.14 10.98 6.14
C ALA A 94 -4.49 10.91 7.64
N LEU A 95 -4.31 9.75 8.28
CA LEU A 95 -4.50 9.60 9.73
C LEU A 95 -3.48 10.44 10.53
N GLU A 96 -2.21 10.49 10.12
CA GLU A 96 -1.19 11.35 10.75
C GLU A 96 -1.57 12.84 10.67
N THR A 97 -2.12 13.25 9.52
CA THR A 97 -2.60 14.63 9.31
C THR A 97 -3.81 14.92 10.20
N GLU A 98 -4.73 13.96 10.33
CA GLU A 98 -5.90 14.08 11.21
C GLU A 98 -5.50 14.21 12.68
N VAL A 99 -4.57 13.38 13.17
CA VAL A 99 -4.02 13.49 14.54
C VAL A 99 -3.39 14.87 14.76
N SER A 100 -2.61 15.37 13.80
CA SER A 100 -1.96 16.68 13.89
C SER A 100 -2.99 17.83 13.95
N ALA A 101 -4.08 17.72 13.19
CA ALA A 101 -5.18 18.67 13.22
C ALA A 101 -5.91 18.67 14.57
N LEU A 102 -6.22 17.48 15.11
CA LEU A 102 -6.86 17.33 16.42
C LEU A 102 -6.01 17.90 17.56
N GLN A 103 -4.70 17.64 17.55
CA GLN A 103 -3.75 18.25 18.50
C GLN A 103 -3.73 19.78 18.42
N SER A 104 -3.83 20.32 17.21
CA SER A 104 -3.86 21.77 16.99
C SER A 104 -5.15 22.40 17.54
N ILE A 105 -6.30 21.74 17.35
CA ILE A 105 -7.60 22.16 17.89
C ILE A 105 -7.54 22.20 19.43
N LEU A 106 -7.08 21.12 20.05
CA LEU A 106 -6.98 21.02 21.52
C LEU A 106 -6.10 22.14 22.11
N ARG A 107 -4.94 22.40 21.48
CA ARG A 107 -4.03 23.47 21.89
C ARG A 107 -4.66 24.87 21.77
N VAL A 108 -5.55 25.10 20.81
CA VAL A 108 -6.26 26.38 20.68
C VAL A 108 -7.34 26.51 21.76
N GLN A 109 -8.07 25.43 22.06
CA GLN A 109 -9.08 25.42 23.13
C GLN A 109 -8.46 25.73 24.50
N GLU A 110 -7.35 25.07 24.85
CA GLU A 110 -6.59 25.34 26.10
C GLU A 110 -6.13 26.79 26.26
N ARG A 111 -5.98 27.53 25.15
CA ARG A 111 -5.60 28.96 25.17
C ARG A 111 -6.79 29.88 25.33
N ILE A 112 -7.97 29.47 24.87
CA ILE A 112 -9.21 30.26 24.96
C ILE A 112 -9.81 30.12 26.36
N GLU A 113 -9.64 28.96 27.01
CA GLU A 113 -10.13 28.67 28.37
C GLU A 113 -9.25 29.26 29.49
N LYS A 114 -8.08 29.82 29.16
CA LYS A 114 -7.20 30.54 30.09
C LYS A 114 -7.45 32.04 30.06
#